data_AF-A0A2T4MZA8-F1
#
_entry.id   AF-A0A2T4MZA8-F1
#
_cell.length_a   1.000
_cell.length_b   1.000
_cell.length_c   1.000
_cell.angle_alpha   90.00
_cell.angle_beta   90.00
_cell.angle_gamma   90.00
#
_symmetry.space_group_name_H-M   'P 1'
#
loop_
_entity.id
_entity.type
_entity.pdbx_description
1 polymer ?
#
loop_
_entity_poly.entity_id
_entity_poly.type
_entity_poly.pdbx_seq_one_letter_code
_entity_poly.pdbx_strand_id
1 'polypeptide(L)'
;MSRLTSASFNGSARQIKLVINEMEPGKQSHLSFLNETVNGKTLPGHVLNLFLHNGKNGNKFFGISGPIRSVDDNGNYIMIPRVNSEGKFLSDRGEVVEDQSKAGLTYQYVKNQAGEVVFGSYGSLSVNNLKKDNTPTKSTYLTLNLMSDKDVLSAERFRYQAANSATPEQKAHYEAQLSETRKKGEYISLAIKGGADLLVKLGFEVRLPAQEPAREPGA
;
A
#
# COMPACT_ATOMS: atom_id res chain seq x y z
N MET A 1 -8.14 -21.43 -10.37
CA MET A 1 -7.40 -20.27 -9.83
C MET A 1 -6.17 -20.76 -9.09
N SER A 2 -5.00 -20.65 -9.72
CA SER A 2 -3.68 -20.90 -9.13
C SER A 2 -3.36 -19.78 -8.12
N ARG A 3 -3.32 -20.11 -6.83
CA ARG A 3 -2.80 -19.19 -5.80
C ARG A 3 -1.28 -19.28 -5.84
N LEU A 4 -0.59 -18.19 -6.18
CA LEU A 4 0.86 -18.25 -6.34
C LEU A 4 1.60 -18.18 -4.99
N THR A 5 1.17 -17.31 -4.07
CA THR A 5 1.87 -17.15 -2.77
C THR A 5 0.98 -16.45 -1.75
N SER A 6 1.10 -16.85 -0.47
CA SER A 6 0.55 -16.08 0.64
C SER A 6 1.63 -15.81 1.68
N ALA A 7 1.70 -14.56 2.15
CA ALA A 7 2.56 -14.18 3.27
C ALA A 7 1.69 -13.97 4.52
N SER A 8 2.12 -14.51 5.66
CA SER A 8 1.45 -14.32 6.95
C SER A 8 2.40 -13.63 7.92
N PHE A 9 1.91 -12.58 8.57
CA PHE A 9 2.61 -11.83 9.60
C PHE A 9 1.79 -11.91 10.87
N ASN A 10 2.32 -12.56 11.90
CA ASN A 10 1.60 -12.81 13.16
C ASN A 10 2.26 -12.05 14.31
N GLY A 11 1.56 -11.06 14.84
CA GLY A 11 1.86 -10.39 16.10
C GLY A 11 0.91 -10.83 17.22
N SER A 12 1.19 -10.39 18.45
CA SER A 12 0.39 -10.76 19.64
C SER A 12 -1.06 -10.24 19.59
N ALA A 13 -1.28 -9.08 18.97
CA ALA A 13 -2.60 -8.44 18.87
C ALA A 13 -3.17 -8.40 17.45
N ARG A 14 -2.36 -8.66 16.42
CA ARG A 14 -2.73 -8.51 15.01
C ARG A 14 -2.13 -9.62 14.16
N GLN A 15 -2.96 -10.26 13.35
CA GLN A 15 -2.55 -11.25 12.37
C GLN A 15 -2.93 -10.75 10.98
N ILE A 16 -1.98 -10.79 10.06
CA ILE A 16 -2.14 -10.30 8.70
C ILE A 16 -1.81 -11.43 7.74
N LYS A 17 -2.73 -11.75 6.84
CA LYS A 17 -2.50 -12.67 5.73
C LYS A 17 -2.72 -11.94 4.41
N LEU A 18 -1.63 -11.73 3.68
CA LEU A 18 -1.66 -11.21 2.32
C LEU A 18 -1.68 -12.39 1.35
N VAL A 19 -2.72 -12.46 0.52
CA VAL A 19 -2.84 -13.42 -0.57
C VAL A 19 -2.60 -12.67 -1.86
N ILE A 20 -1.59 -13.08 -2.64
CA ILE A 20 -1.25 -12.46 -3.92
C ILE A 20 -1.69 -13.41 -5.03
N ASN A 21 -2.54 -12.92 -5.93
CA ASN A 21 -2.96 -13.69 -7.09
C ASN A 21 -1.95 -13.54 -8.24
N GLU A 22 -1.99 -14.52 -9.14
CA GLU A 22 -1.21 -14.51 -10.37
C GLU A 22 -1.49 -13.25 -11.20
N MET A 23 -0.46 -12.70 -11.83
CA MET A 23 -0.62 -11.54 -12.69
C MET A 23 -1.32 -11.95 -13.97
N GLU A 24 -2.47 -11.34 -14.26
CA GLU A 24 -3.06 -11.49 -15.58
C GLU A 24 -2.15 -10.83 -16.63
N PRO A 25 -1.88 -11.50 -17.77
CA PRO A 25 -1.09 -10.92 -18.85
C PRO A 25 -1.62 -9.53 -19.27
N GLY A 26 -0.72 -8.54 -19.34
CA GLY A 26 -1.06 -7.17 -19.74
C GLY A 26 -1.62 -6.26 -18.64
N LYS A 27 -1.80 -6.75 -17.40
CA LYS A 27 -2.18 -5.89 -16.27
C LYS A 27 -0.95 -5.21 -15.64
N GLN A 28 -1.17 -4.01 -15.10
CA GLN A 28 -0.12 -3.25 -14.41
C GLN A 28 -0.09 -3.46 -12.88
N SER A 29 -1.04 -4.25 -12.35
CA SER A 29 -1.18 -4.50 -10.91
C SER A 29 -1.64 -5.92 -10.62
N HIS A 30 -1.19 -6.46 -9.49
CA HIS A 30 -1.66 -7.73 -8.94
C HIS A 30 -2.83 -7.46 -8.01
N LEU A 31 -3.94 -8.19 -8.22
CA LEU A 31 -4.99 -8.24 -7.21
C LEU A 31 -4.46 -9.04 -6.01
N SER A 32 -4.56 -8.44 -4.83
CA SER A 32 -4.18 -9.03 -3.57
C SER A 32 -5.33 -8.93 -2.57
N PHE A 33 -5.40 -9.88 -1.64
CA PHE A 33 -6.38 -9.84 -0.56
C PHE A 33 -5.65 -9.77 0.76
N LEU A 34 -5.92 -8.73 1.54
CA LEU A 34 -5.49 -8.58 2.91
C LEU A 34 -6.60 -9.11 3.81
N ASN A 35 -6.32 -10.24 4.47
CA ASN A 35 -7.16 -10.75 5.54
C ASN A 35 -6.48 -10.41 6.85
N GLU A 36 -7.21 -9.78 7.75
CA GLU A 36 -6.64 -9.23 8.96
C GLU A 36 -7.50 -9.57 10.16
N THR A 37 -6.86 -10.00 11.24
CA THR A 37 -7.50 -10.28 12.53
C THR A 37 -6.85 -9.40 13.58
N VAL A 38 -7.63 -8.57 14.27
CA VAL A 38 -7.17 -7.72 15.36
C VAL A 38 -7.90 -8.13 16.63
N ASN A 39 -7.16 -8.42 17.69
CA ASN A 39 -7.70 -8.87 18.98
C ASN A 39 -8.73 -10.01 18.84
N GLY A 40 -8.42 -10.99 17.98
CA GLY A 40 -9.29 -12.15 17.73
C GLY A 40 -10.51 -11.88 16.83
N LYS A 41 -10.73 -10.64 16.38
CA LYS A 41 -11.82 -10.29 15.45
C LYS A 41 -11.29 -10.12 14.03
N THR A 42 -11.88 -10.86 13.08
CA THR A 42 -11.58 -10.70 11.66
C THR A 42 -12.16 -9.39 11.15
N LEU A 43 -11.33 -8.57 10.53
CA LEU A 43 -11.72 -7.32 9.89
C LEU A 43 -12.40 -7.59 8.53
N PRO A 44 -13.19 -6.64 8.00
CA PRO A 44 -13.72 -6.75 6.65
C PRO A 44 -12.61 -7.07 5.64
N GLY A 45 -12.84 -8.11 4.82
CA GLY A 45 -11.83 -8.64 3.90
C GLY A 45 -11.45 -7.62 2.84
N HIS A 46 -10.18 -7.29 2.72
CA HIS A 46 -9.73 -6.06 2.09
C HIS A 46 -9.01 -6.34 0.76
N VAL A 47 -9.61 -5.91 -0.34
CA VAL A 47 -9.04 -6.11 -1.68
C VAL A 47 -8.05 -5.00 -1.98
N LEU A 48 -6.80 -5.36 -2.22
CA LEU A 48 -5.71 -4.43 -2.50
C LEU A 48 -5.17 -4.66 -3.91
N ASN A 49 -4.66 -3.60 -4.52
CA ASN A 49 -3.88 -3.65 -5.73
C ASN A 49 -2.42 -3.43 -5.37
N LEU A 50 -1.59 -4.39 -5.76
CA LEU A 50 -0.14 -4.32 -5.63
C LEU A 50 0.46 -3.91 -6.97
N PHE A 51 1.09 -2.75 -7.00
CA PHE A 51 1.74 -2.18 -8.18
C PHE A 51 3.23 -2.46 -8.07
N LEU A 52 3.75 -3.32 -8.93
CA LEU A 52 5.19 -3.50 -9.06
C LEU A 52 5.76 -2.31 -9.81
N HIS A 53 6.76 -1.67 -9.21
CA HIS A 53 7.51 -0.61 -9.84
C HIS A 53 8.86 -1.20 -10.25
N ASN A 54 9.02 -1.48 -11.55
CA ASN A 54 10.25 -2.03 -12.13
C ASN A 54 11.38 -0.99 -12.16
N GLY A 55 11.78 -0.44 -11.01
CA GLY A 55 12.91 0.48 -10.85
C GLY A 55 12.78 1.86 -11.52
N LYS A 56 11.74 2.11 -12.33
CA LYS A 56 11.53 3.40 -13.01
C LYS A 56 11.20 4.57 -12.08
N ASN A 57 10.76 4.29 -10.84
CA ASN A 57 10.38 5.28 -9.83
C ASN A 57 11.36 5.29 -8.65
N GLY A 58 12.67 5.27 -8.95
CA GLY A 58 13.73 5.24 -7.94
C GLY A 58 13.72 3.95 -7.12
N ASN A 59 13.95 4.08 -5.81
CA ASN A 59 14.10 2.94 -4.88
C ASN A 59 12.76 2.27 -4.51
N LYS A 60 11.62 2.75 -5.01
CA LYS A 60 10.31 2.16 -4.69
C LYS A 60 10.12 0.89 -5.51
N PHE A 61 9.96 -0.24 -4.82
CA PHE A 61 9.85 -1.56 -5.43
C PHE A 61 8.39 -1.97 -5.67
N PHE A 62 7.51 -1.80 -4.68
CA PHE A 62 6.07 -1.90 -4.93
C PHE A 62 5.28 -0.85 -4.15
N GLY A 63 4.09 -0.53 -4.65
CA GLY A 63 3.07 0.23 -3.95
C GLY A 63 1.85 -0.63 -3.68
N ILE A 64 1.19 -0.41 -2.54
CA ILE A 64 -0.08 -1.02 -2.19
C ILE A 64 -1.14 0.07 -2.18
N SER A 65 -2.22 -0.10 -2.95
CA SER A 65 -3.39 0.75 -2.85
C SER A 65 -4.68 -0.06 -2.79
N GLY A 66 -5.73 0.51 -2.22
CA GLY A 66 -7.02 -0.16 -2.16
C GLY A 66 -8.13 0.74 -1.63
N PRO A 67 -9.35 0.22 -1.53
CA PRO A 67 -10.45 0.92 -0.90
C PRO A 67 -10.16 1.13 0.60
N ILE A 68 -10.80 2.13 1.23
CA ILE A 68 -10.51 2.49 2.62
C ILE A 68 -11.60 1.94 3.55
N ARG A 69 -11.24 1.19 4.60
CA ARG A 69 -12.23 0.74 5.58
C ARG A 69 -12.60 1.91 6.49
N SER A 70 -13.87 2.01 6.86
CA SER A 70 -14.30 2.98 7.86
C SER A 70 -14.16 2.40 9.26
N VAL A 71 -14.15 3.28 10.26
CA VAL A 71 -14.11 2.91 11.67
C VAL A 71 -15.30 3.59 12.34
N ASP A 72 -16.06 2.84 13.14
CA ASP A 72 -17.18 3.37 13.93
C ASP A 72 -16.68 4.13 15.17
N ASP A 73 -17.60 4.73 15.93
CA ASP A 73 -17.28 5.50 17.14
C ASP A 73 -16.60 4.66 18.24
N ASN A 74 -16.72 3.34 18.16
CA ASN A 74 -16.12 2.39 19.11
C ASN A 74 -14.77 1.84 18.63
N GLY A 75 -14.26 2.31 17.48
CA GLY A 75 -13.00 1.83 16.92
C GLY A 75 -13.11 0.54 16.11
N ASN A 76 -14.31 0.03 15.84
CA ASN A 76 -14.50 -1.17 15.03
C ASN A 76 -14.50 -0.82 13.54
N TYR A 77 -13.82 -1.66 12.75
CA TYR A 77 -13.82 -1.52 11.30
C TYR A 77 -15.17 -1.94 10.71
N ILE A 78 -15.76 -1.05 9.91
CA ILE A 78 -17.06 -1.25 9.26
C ILE A 78 -17.00 -0.91 7.77
N MET A 79 -17.91 -1.49 7.01
CA MET A 79 -18.30 -0.95 5.71
C MET A 79 -19.49 -0.01 5.90
N ILE A 80 -19.57 1.03 5.07
CA ILE A 80 -20.61 2.05 5.15
C ILE A 80 -21.73 1.79 4.12
N PRO A 81 -22.95 2.27 4.37
CA PRO A 81 -24.03 2.23 3.38
C PRO A 81 -23.64 2.95 2.09
N ARG A 82 -23.97 2.36 0.94
CA ARG A 82 -23.84 3.02 -0.36
C ARG A 82 -24.86 4.15 -0.46
N VAL A 83 -24.38 5.31 -0.88
CA VAL A 83 -25.22 6.48 -1.17
C VAL A 83 -24.90 7.05 -2.55
N ASN A 84 -25.90 7.62 -3.23
CA ASN A 84 -25.69 8.37 -4.46
C ASN A 84 -25.24 9.82 -4.17
N SER A 85 -25.05 10.62 -5.22
CA SER A 85 -24.66 12.04 -5.09
C SER A 85 -25.69 12.92 -4.38
N GLU A 86 -26.94 12.49 -4.30
CA GLU A 86 -28.03 13.17 -3.59
C GLU A 86 -28.17 12.72 -2.13
N GLY A 87 -27.34 11.77 -1.68
CA GLY A 87 -27.40 11.21 -0.33
C GLY A 87 -28.44 10.11 -0.13
N LYS A 88 -29.11 9.64 -1.20
CA LYS A 88 -30.07 8.52 -1.11
C LYS A 88 -29.34 7.18 -1.05
N PHE A 89 -29.84 6.26 -0.23
CA PHE A 89 -29.27 4.92 -0.11
C PHE A 89 -29.42 4.12 -1.39
N LEU A 90 -28.41 3.32 -1.71
CA LEU A 90 -28.38 2.43 -2.86
C LEU A 90 -28.27 0.98 -2.42
N SER A 91 -29.01 0.07 -3.06
CA SER A 91 -28.84 -1.38 -2.92
C SER A 91 -27.48 -1.84 -3.50
N ASP A 92 -27.12 -3.11 -3.29
CA ASP A 92 -25.93 -3.70 -3.93
C ASP A 92 -25.99 -3.65 -5.46
N ARG A 93 -27.21 -3.61 -6.03
CA ARG A 93 -27.46 -3.50 -7.47
C ARG A 93 -27.45 -2.05 -7.98
N GLY A 94 -27.35 -1.07 -7.09
CA GLY A 94 -27.35 0.35 -7.44
C GLY A 94 -28.74 0.98 -7.56
N GLU A 95 -29.79 0.30 -7.10
CA GLU A 95 -31.15 0.85 -7.05
C GLU A 95 -31.34 1.70 -5.81
N VAL A 96 -32.11 2.80 -5.91
CA VAL A 96 -32.43 3.62 -4.73
C VAL A 96 -33.32 2.82 -3.77
N VAL A 97 -32.94 2.82 -2.49
CA VAL A 97 -33.71 2.19 -1.41
C VAL A 97 -34.07 3.21 -0.33
N GLU A 98 -35.19 2.98 0.34
CA GLU A 98 -35.74 3.91 1.33
C GLU A 98 -35.02 3.84 2.67
N ASP A 99 -34.48 2.66 3.04
CA ASP A 99 -33.90 2.40 4.35
C ASP A 99 -32.42 2.03 4.27
N GLN A 100 -31.64 2.50 5.26
CA GLN A 100 -30.23 2.14 5.41
C GLN A 100 -29.99 0.63 5.53
N SER A 101 -30.92 -0.12 6.14
CA SER A 101 -30.79 -1.57 6.33
C SER A 101 -30.84 -2.37 5.02
N LYS A 102 -31.41 -1.77 3.96
CA LYS A 102 -31.48 -2.35 2.60
C LYS A 102 -30.37 -1.82 1.69
N ALA A 103 -29.55 -0.89 2.19
CA ALA A 103 -28.44 -0.35 1.44
C ALA A 103 -27.34 -1.42 1.28
N GLY A 104 -26.78 -1.48 0.08
CA GLY A 104 -25.55 -2.21 -0.14
C GLY A 104 -24.42 -1.61 0.68
N LEU A 105 -23.44 -2.43 1.05
CA LEU A 105 -22.30 -1.99 1.84
C LEU A 105 -21.10 -1.69 0.96
N THR A 106 -20.32 -0.68 1.33
CA THR A 106 -19.17 -0.26 0.56
C THR A 106 -18.06 0.31 1.44
N TYR A 107 -16.90 0.46 0.84
CA TYR A 107 -15.77 1.10 1.49
C TYR A 107 -15.88 2.62 1.41
N GLN A 108 -15.08 3.29 2.22
CA GLN A 108 -14.85 4.70 2.05
C GLN A 108 -13.95 4.94 0.84
N TYR A 109 -14.38 5.87 0.00
CA TYR A 109 -13.66 6.29 -1.19
C TYR A 109 -13.41 7.79 -1.15
N VAL A 110 -12.26 8.19 -1.65
CA VAL A 110 -11.97 9.59 -1.98
C VAL A 110 -12.19 9.75 -3.48
N LYS A 111 -12.83 10.84 -3.89
CA LYS A 111 -13.01 11.16 -5.30
C LYS A 111 -11.93 12.14 -5.76
N ASN A 112 -11.42 11.99 -6.98
CA ASN A 112 -10.55 12.99 -7.60
C ASN A 112 -11.37 14.20 -8.10
N GLN A 113 -10.69 15.15 -8.75
CA GLN A 113 -11.33 16.34 -9.34
C GLN A 113 -12.39 16.02 -10.39
N ALA A 114 -12.21 14.92 -11.13
CA ALA A 114 -13.18 14.43 -12.12
C ALA A 114 -14.35 13.67 -11.49
N GLY A 115 -14.41 13.56 -10.16
CA GLY A 115 -15.44 12.80 -9.44
C GLY A 115 -15.23 11.28 -9.46
N GLU A 116 -14.10 10.82 -9.98
CA GLU A 116 -13.77 9.40 -10.09
C GLU A 116 -13.23 8.89 -8.75
N VAL A 117 -13.59 7.64 -8.42
CA VAL A 117 -13.11 6.97 -7.22
C VAL A 117 -11.61 6.71 -7.31
N VAL A 118 -10.88 7.12 -6.28
CA VAL A 118 -9.45 6.86 -6.10
C VAL A 118 -9.24 5.93 -4.92
N PHE A 119 -8.36 4.96 -5.09
CA PHE A 119 -7.92 4.07 -4.02
C PHE A 119 -6.87 4.74 -3.13
N GLY A 120 -6.98 4.51 -1.83
CA GLY A 120 -6.03 4.99 -0.84
C GLY A 120 -4.69 4.25 -0.95
N SER A 121 -3.59 5.00 -0.85
CA SER A 121 -2.23 4.43 -0.86
C SER A 121 -1.85 3.96 0.55
N TYR A 122 -1.90 2.65 0.78
CA TYR A 122 -1.58 2.05 2.08
C TYR A 122 -0.11 2.01 2.39
N GLY A 123 0.74 1.92 1.38
CA GLY A 123 2.15 1.76 1.66
C GLY A 123 2.99 1.42 0.45
N SER A 124 4.26 1.15 0.75
CA SER A 124 5.24 0.76 -0.23
C SER A 124 6.38 -0.01 0.39
N LEU A 125 6.96 -0.92 -0.37
CA LEU A 125 8.29 -1.43 -0.12
C LEU A 125 9.28 -0.65 -0.97
N SER A 126 10.33 -0.15 -0.34
CA SER A 126 11.49 0.45 -1.00
C SER A 126 12.71 -0.45 -0.82
N VAL A 127 13.49 -0.59 -1.87
CA VAL A 127 14.75 -1.34 -1.93
C VAL A 127 15.84 -0.34 -2.26
N ASN A 128 16.80 -0.14 -1.36
CA ASN A 128 17.96 0.70 -1.63
C ASN A 128 19.25 -0.14 -1.59
N ASN A 129 19.94 -0.16 -2.72
CA ASN A 129 21.22 -0.83 -2.93
C ASN A 129 22.32 0.15 -3.38
N LEU A 130 22.07 1.45 -3.32
CA LEU A 130 23.00 2.50 -3.72
C LEU A 130 23.28 3.47 -2.56
N LYS A 131 24.53 3.93 -2.49
CA LYS A 131 24.92 5.06 -1.65
C LYS A 131 24.46 6.36 -2.31
N LYS A 132 24.60 7.48 -1.58
CA LYS A 132 24.27 8.83 -2.09
C LYS A 132 25.06 9.21 -3.36
N ASP A 133 26.24 8.63 -3.57
CA ASP A 133 27.10 8.83 -4.73
C ASP A 133 26.79 7.86 -5.89
N ASN A 134 25.67 7.12 -5.84
CA ASN A 134 25.26 6.09 -6.79
C ASN A 134 26.20 4.87 -6.89
N THR A 135 27.13 4.70 -5.94
CA THR A 135 27.91 3.46 -5.86
C THR A 135 27.12 2.35 -5.14
N PRO A 136 27.31 1.06 -5.49
CA PRO A 136 26.64 -0.04 -4.80
C PRO A 136 26.96 -0.09 -3.30
N THR A 137 25.95 -0.36 -2.48
CA THR A 137 26.12 -0.65 -1.05
C THR A 137 26.55 -2.10 -0.84
N LYS A 138 27.29 -2.37 0.25
CA LYS A 138 27.62 -3.76 0.68
C LYS A 138 26.41 -4.52 1.23
N SER A 139 25.27 -3.87 1.37
CA SER A 139 24.05 -4.43 1.97
C SER A 139 22.83 -3.82 1.32
N THR A 140 21.78 -4.60 1.11
CA THR A 140 20.51 -4.08 0.60
C THR A 140 19.64 -3.66 1.77
N TYR A 141 19.14 -2.43 1.71
CA TYR A 141 18.20 -1.90 2.67
C TYR A 141 16.79 -2.04 2.13
N LEU A 142 15.96 -2.81 2.82
CA LEU A 142 14.54 -2.92 2.57
C LEU A 142 13.80 -2.06 3.58
N THR A 143 12.95 -1.16 3.12
CA THR A 143 12.10 -0.34 3.98
C THR A 143 10.65 -0.52 3.56
N LEU A 144 9.88 -1.21 4.39
CA LEU A 144 8.44 -1.27 4.26
C LEU A 144 7.83 -0.12 5.07
N ASN A 145 6.92 0.62 4.45
CA ASN A 145 6.03 1.55 5.13
C ASN A 145 4.60 1.10 4.93
N LEU A 146 3.84 0.94 6.02
CA LEU A 146 2.41 0.61 5.99
C LEU A 146 1.62 1.57 6.89
N MET A 147 0.58 2.17 6.33
CA MET A 147 -0.28 3.14 7.01
C MET A 147 -1.59 2.50 7.47
N SER A 148 -2.17 3.03 8.54
CA SER A 148 -3.52 2.67 8.98
C SER A 148 -4.59 3.23 8.02
N ASP A 149 -5.79 2.63 7.97
CA ASP A 149 -6.90 3.15 7.16
C ASP A 149 -7.21 4.63 7.46
N LYS A 150 -7.11 5.04 8.73
CA LYS A 150 -7.29 6.43 9.17
C LYS A 150 -6.26 7.37 8.57
N ASP A 151 -4.99 7.00 8.62
CA ASP A 151 -3.91 7.83 8.08
C ASP A 151 -3.95 7.86 6.55
N VAL A 152 -4.35 6.76 5.91
CA VAL A 152 -4.59 6.70 4.46
C VAL A 152 -5.69 7.68 4.07
N LEU A 153 -6.83 7.67 4.77
CA LEU A 153 -7.93 8.61 4.50
C LEU A 153 -7.47 10.07 4.64
N SER A 154 -6.77 10.40 5.72
CA SER A 154 -6.22 11.74 5.93
C SER A 154 -5.25 12.14 4.81
N ALA A 155 -4.34 11.25 4.43
CA ALA A 155 -3.38 11.50 3.37
C ALA A 155 -4.06 11.73 2.00
N GLU A 156 -5.08 10.95 1.66
CA GLU A 156 -5.81 11.14 0.40
C GLU A 156 -6.62 12.46 0.40
N ARG A 157 -7.19 12.85 1.54
CA ARG A 157 -7.84 14.17 1.68
C ARG A 157 -6.86 15.32 1.49
N PHE A 158 -5.68 15.27 2.11
CA PHE A 158 -4.66 16.30 1.93
C PHE A 158 -4.12 16.33 0.49
N ARG A 159 -3.95 15.17 -0.15
CA ARG A 159 -3.57 15.10 -1.57
C ARG A 159 -4.63 15.78 -2.45
N TYR A 160 -5.91 15.51 -2.20
CA TYR A 160 -7.00 16.16 -2.92
C TYR A 160 -7.00 17.68 -2.67
N GLN A 161 -6.86 18.14 -1.43
CA GLN A 161 -6.83 19.56 -1.10
C GLN A 161 -5.62 20.28 -1.72
N ALA A 162 -4.44 19.66 -1.73
CA ALA A 162 -3.25 20.18 -2.40
C ALA A 162 -3.47 20.34 -3.92
N ALA A 163 -4.11 19.36 -4.57
CA ALA A 163 -4.42 19.42 -6.00
C ALA A 163 -5.47 20.51 -6.34
N ASN A 164 -6.36 20.83 -5.39
CA ASN A 164 -7.44 21.82 -5.53
C ASN A 164 -7.11 23.18 -4.88
N SER A 165 -5.87 23.41 -4.48
CA SER A 165 -5.49 24.65 -3.81
C SER A 165 -5.52 25.82 -4.78
N ALA A 166 -6.11 26.94 -4.36
CA ALA A 166 -6.21 28.14 -5.18
C ALA A 166 -4.89 28.92 -5.22
N THR A 167 -4.02 28.75 -4.22
CA THR A 167 -2.74 29.45 -4.13
C THR A 167 -1.56 28.50 -3.87
N PRO A 168 -0.32 28.89 -4.24
CA PRO A 168 0.88 28.12 -3.93
C PRO A 168 1.09 27.87 -2.43
N GLU A 169 0.73 28.83 -1.58
CA GLU A 169 0.90 28.73 -0.12
C GLU A 169 -0.06 27.69 0.47
N GLN A 170 -1.32 27.67 0.01
CA GLN A 170 -2.30 26.66 0.39
C GLN A 170 -1.84 25.27 -0.06
N LYS A 171 -1.33 25.16 -1.29
CA LYS A 171 -0.78 23.90 -1.81
C LYS A 171 0.37 23.41 -0.94
N ALA A 172 1.34 24.28 -0.64
CA ALA A 172 2.49 23.94 0.21
C ALA A 172 2.06 23.52 1.63
N HIS A 173 1.04 24.17 2.19
CA HIS A 173 0.48 23.79 3.49
C HIS A 173 -0.06 22.34 3.48
N TYR A 174 -0.91 21.99 2.51
CA TYR A 174 -1.46 20.63 2.42
C TYR A 174 -0.41 19.59 2.04
N GLU A 175 0.58 19.95 1.22
CA GLU A 175 1.73 19.08 0.91
C GLU A 175 2.59 18.80 2.16
N ALA A 176 2.78 19.79 3.03
CA ALA A 176 3.44 19.59 4.31
C ALA A 176 2.64 18.64 5.22
N GLN A 177 1.33 18.83 5.35
CA GLN A 177 0.47 17.94 6.15
C GLN A 177 0.41 16.51 5.58
N LEU A 178 0.41 16.37 4.26
CA LEU A 178 0.52 15.10 3.57
C LEU A 178 1.84 14.40 3.90
N SER A 179 2.95 15.13 3.85
CA SER A 179 4.29 14.62 4.19
C SER A 179 4.35 14.12 5.63
N GLU A 180 3.87 14.92 6.59
CA GLU A 180 3.81 14.54 8.01
C GLU A 180 2.90 13.33 8.25
N THR A 181 1.75 13.25 7.58
CA THR A 181 0.85 12.11 7.72
C THR A 181 1.49 10.81 7.22
N ARG A 182 2.24 10.86 6.12
CA ARG A 182 2.94 9.69 5.59
C ARG A 182 4.07 9.17 6.48
N LYS A 183 4.62 10.03 7.34
CA LYS A 183 5.62 9.65 8.36
C LYS A 183 5.02 8.87 9.54
N LYS A 184 3.69 8.85 9.68
CA LYS A 184 3.02 8.11 10.77
C LYS A 184 2.87 6.61 10.50
N GLY A 185 3.18 6.16 9.29
CA GLY A 185 3.12 4.73 8.97
C GLY A 185 4.13 3.93 9.80
N GLU A 186 3.85 2.64 9.96
CA GLU A 186 4.78 1.72 10.60
C GLU A 186 5.91 1.39 9.63
N TYR A 187 7.14 1.67 10.06
CA TYR A 187 8.34 1.41 9.28
C TYR A 187 9.03 0.15 9.78
N ILE A 188 9.21 -0.80 8.87
CA ILE A 188 10.08 -1.96 9.09
C ILE A 188 11.26 -1.82 8.14
N SER A 189 12.44 -1.63 8.72
CA SER A 189 13.69 -1.56 7.96
C SER A 189 14.54 -2.80 8.23
N LEU A 190 14.93 -3.49 7.16
CA LEU A 190 15.80 -4.66 7.21
C LEU A 190 17.06 -4.36 6.40
N ALA A 191 18.23 -4.58 7.02
CA ALA A 191 19.51 -4.52 6.33
C ALA A 191 19.99 -5.94 6.07
N ILE A 192 20.05 -6.34 4.80
CA ILE A 192 20.50 -7.68 4.42
C ILE A 192 21.97 -7.60 3.98
N LYS A 193 22.87 -8.06 4.85
CA LYS A 193 24.30 -8.23 4.55
C LYS A 193 24.44 -9.44 3.61
N GLY A 194 25.00 -9.24 2.42
CA GLY A 194 25.09 -10.31 1.41
C GLY A 194 23.73 -10.75 0.83
N GLY A 195 22.69 -9.92 0.95
CA GLY A 195 21.31 -10.28 0.55
C GLY A 195 21.02 -10.34 -0.95
N ALA A 196 22.03 -10.13 -1.80
CA ALA A 196 21.85 -10.14 -3.24
C ALA A 196 21.33 -11.51 -3.74
N ASP A 197 21.84 -12.61 -3.19
CA ASP A 197 21.41 -13.96 -3.56
C ASP A 197 19.95 -14.24 -3.19
N LEU A 198 19.50 -13.74 -2.03
CA LEU A 198 18.09 -13.87 -1.62
C LEU A 198 17.17 -13.07 -2.54
N LEU A 199 17.60 -11.88 -2.97
CA LEU A 199 16.85 -11.06 -3.90
C LEU A 199 16.81 -11.72 -5.29
N VAL A 200 17.92 -12.24 -5.80
CA VAL A 200 17.92 -13.02 -7.06
C VAL A 200 16.98 -14.22 -6.98
N LYS A 201 16.97 -14.97 -5.87
CA LYS A 201 16.04 -16.09 -5.63
C LYS A 201 14.56 -15.68 -5.62
N LEU A 202 14.25 -14.45 -5.23
CA LEU A 202 12.90 -13.90 -5.27
C LEU A 202 12.55 -13.29 -6.65
N GLY A 203 13.40 -13.50 -7.67
CA GLY A 203 13.16 -13.08 -9.05
C GLY A 203 13.71 -11.70 -9.42
N PHE A 204 14.63 -11.13 -8.63
CA PHE A 204 15.18 -9.79 -8.85
C PHE A 204 16.43 -9.84 -9.75
N GLU A 205 16.57 -8.90 -10.68
CA GLU A 205 17.86 -8.61 -11.33
C GLU A 205 18.71 -7.74 -10.40
N VAL A 206 19.82 -8.30 -9.90
CA VAL A 206 20.76 -7.58 -9.02
C VAL A 206 22.10 -7.42 -9.74
N ARG A 207 22.57 -6.17 -9.89
CA ARG A 207 23.94 -5.89 -10.35
C ARG A 207 24.90 -6.10 -9.20
N LEU A 208 25.58 -7.25 -9.19
CA LEU A 208 26.66 -7.52 -8.26
C LEU A 208 27.92 -6.72 -8.63
N PRO A 209 28.71 -6.23 -7.66
CA PRO A 209 30.05 -5.76 -7.96
C PRO A 209 30.83 -6.89 -8.62
N ALA A 210 31.70 -6.55 -9.58
CA ALA A 210 32.59 -7.53 -10.20
C ALA A 210 33.30 -8.31 -9.09
N GLN A 211 33.18 -9.64 -9.10
CA GLN A 211 33.95 -10.47 -8.20
C GLN A 211 35.42 -10.17 -8.45
N GLU A 212 36.11 -9.60 -7.47
CA GLU A 212 37.57 -9.64 -7.48
C GLU A 212 37.96 -11.12 -7.52
N PRO A 213 38.85 -11.53 -8.45
CA PRO A 213 39.30 -12.91 -8.51
C PRO A 213 39.84 -13.29 -7.12
N ALA A 214 39.43 -14.46 -6.65
CA ALA A 214 39.87 -14.97 -5.36
C ALA A 214 41.39 -14.86 -5.27
N ARG A 215 41.91 -14.11 -4.29
CA ARG A 215 43.34 -14.11 -4.02
C ARG A 215 43.72 -15.53 -3.63
N GLU A 216 44.59 -16.14 -4.40
CA GLU A 216 45.16 -17.45 -4.05
C GLU A 216 45.82 -17.34 -2.67
N PRO A 217 45.62 -18.33 -1.78
CA PRO A 217 46.25 -18.32 -0.49
C PRO A 217 47.75 -18.62 -0.66
N GLY A 218 48.55 -17.57 -0.70
CA GLY A 218 50.01 -17.62 -0.57
C GLY A 218 50.77 -17.25 -1.84
N ALA A 219 51.21 -15.99 -1.90
CA ALA A 219 52.41 -15.54 -2.59
C ALA A 219 53.06 -14.43 -1.76
#